data_AF-A0A8T2KD28-F1
#
_entry.id   AF-A0A8T2KD28-F1
#
_cell.length_a   1.000
_cell.length_b   1.000
_cell.length_c   1.000
_cell.angle_alpha   90.00
_cell.angle_beta   90.00
_cell.angle_gamma   90.00
#
_symmetry.space_group_name_H-M   'P 1'
#
loop_
_entity.id
_entity.type
_entity.pdbx_description
1 polymer ?
#
loop_
_entity_poly.entity_id
_entity_poly.type
_entity_poly.pdbx_seq_one_letter_code
_entity_poly.pdbx_strand_id
1 'polypeptide(L)'
;MNIVETSPPHQDPPMKKRRQEEEDFTDCDRTWSTGSTDTGFYQLLENKDIRKCLEMDRCRRVSDKYLLAMVLVYFHHAKLQDHEITALNFFAAVSCRCRDGEDFFTCIIDYRLGKESEEVSAKLKRAKMELWTRWTTGL
;
A
#
# COMPACT_ATOMS: atom_id res chain seq x y z
N MET A 1 -14.63 -46.07 41.75
CA MET A 1 -15.29 -46.03 40.44
C MET A 1 -15.08 -44.63 39.88
N ASN A 2 -14.13 -44.50 38.96
CA ASN A 2 -13.75 -43.20 38.39
C ASN A 2 -14.67 -42.92 37.21
N ILE A 3 -15.40 -41.79 37.25
CA ILE A 3 -16.19 -41.31 36.12
C ILE A 3 -15.25 -40.47 35.26
N VAL A 4 -14.89 -41.00 34.09
CA VAL A 4 -14.21 -40.28 33.02
C VAL A 4 -15.23 -39.29 32.43
N GLU A 5 -14.96 -38.00 32.57
CA GLU A 5 -15.65 -36.92 31.86
C GLU A 5 -15.17 -36.94 30.40
N THR A 6 -15.98 -37.45 29.47
CA THR A 6 -15.76 -37.28 28.04
C THR A 6 -16.47 -36.01 27.59
N SER A 7 -15.69 -34.95 27.31
CA SER A 7 -16.19 -33.72 26.68
C SER A 7 -16.73 -34.00 25.27
N PRO A 8 -17.79 -33.30 24.81
CA PRO A 8 -18.37 -33.49 23.48
C PRO A 8 -17.47 -32.92 22.36
N PRO A 9 -17.60 -33.40 21.11
CA PRO A 9 -16.80 -32.90 19.99
C PRO A 9 -17.17 -31.45 19.66
N HIS A 10 -16.18 -30.56 19.71
CA HIS A 10 -16.27 -29.19 19.24
C HIS A 10 -16.42 -29.20 17.71
N GLN A 11 -17.65 -29.03 17.22
CA GLN A 11 -17.88 -28.78 15.79
C GLN A 11 -17.45 -27.34 15.50
N ASP A 12 -16.37 -27.17 14.74
CA ASP A 12 -16.00 -25.86 14.21
C ASP A 12 -17.12 -25.36 13.29
N PRO A 13 -17.60 -24.11 13.49
CA PRO A 13 -18.60 -23.56 12.60
C PRO A 13 -18.04 -23.44 11.17
N PRO A 14 -18.86 -23.63 10.13
CA PRO A 14 -18.38 -23.59 8.76
C PRO A 14 -17.79 -22.21 8.46
N MET A 15 -16.58 -22.19 7.90
CA MET A 15 -15.90 -20.98 7.43
C MET A 15 -16.86 -20.19 6.53
N LYS A 16 -17.39 -19.08 7.06
CA LYS A 16 -18.17 -18.14 6.28
C LYS A 16 -17.28 -17.63 5.15
N LYS A 17 -17.61 -18.08 3.95
CA LYS A 17 -17.11 -17.59 2.68
C LYS A 17 -17.16 -16.06 2.73
N ARG A 18 -16.00 -15.39 2.83
CA ARG A 18 -15.88 -13.93 2.61
C ARG A 18 -16.29 -13.67 1.16
N ARG A 19 -17.60 -13.55 0.95
CA ARG A 19 -18.22 -13.11 -0.29
C ARG A 19 -18.50 -11.62 -0.14
N GLN A 20 -17.92 -10.85 -1.05
CA GLN A 20 -18.45 -9.60 -1.59
C GLN A 20 -19.11 -8.66 -0.57
N GLU A 21 -18.29 -7.82 0.08
CA GLU A 21 -18.69 -6.45 0.38
C GLU A 21 -18.05 -5.57 -0.72
N GLU A 22 -18.57 -5.72 -1.94
CA GLU A 22 -18.67 -4.60 -2.87
C GLU A 22 -19.81 -3.73 -2.33
N GLU A 23 -19.52 -2.98 -1.28
CA GLU A 23 -20.38 -1.87 -0.89
C GLU A 23 -20.12 -0.73 -1.87
N ASP A 24 -21.10 -0.61 -2.77
CA ASP A 24 -21.58 0.57 -3.47
C ASP A 24 -21.09 1.88 -2.84
N PHE A 25 -19.92 2.34 -3.30
CA PHE A 25 -19.35 3.63 -2.91
C PHE A 25 -19.87 4.69 -3.87
N THR A 26 -21.16 5.02 -3.79
CA THR A 26 -21.74 6.19 -4.44
C THR A 26 -22.27 7.15 -3.37
N ASP A 27 -21.37 7.79 -2.63
CA ASP A 27 -21.60 9.15 -2.14
C ASP A 27 -20.30 9.76 -1.59
N CYS A 28 -19.58 10.49 -2.43
CA CYS A 28 -18.93 11.70 -1.96
C CYS A 28 -18.84 12.70 -3.11
N ASP A 29 -19.80 13.60 -3.14
CA ASP A 29 -19.70 14.90 -3.79
C ASP A 29 -18.70 15.81 -3.02
N ARG A 30 -17.47 15.30 -2.83
CA ARG A 30 -16.28 16.15 -2.74
C ARG A 30 -15.79 16.25 -4.16
N THR A 31 -15.91 17.43 -4.74
CA THR A 31 -15.17 17.81 -5.94
C THR A 31 -13.67 17.74 -5.62
N TRP A 32 -13.09 16.54 -5.60
CA TRP A 32 -11.71 16.37 -5.99
C TRP A 32 -11.71 16.81 -7.44
N SER A 33 -11.23 18.03 -7.69
CA SER A 33 -10.85 18.42 -9.04
C SER A 33 -9.97 17.28 -9.54
N THR A 34 -10.46 16.48 -10.48
CA THR A 34 -9.72 15.38 -11.11
C THR A 34 -8.50 16.02 -11.73
N GLY A 35 -7.44 16.07 -10.95
CA GLY A 35 -6.22 16.80 -11.27
C GLY A 35 -5.34 15.92 -12.13
N SER A 36 -4.33 16.52 -12.73
CA SER A 36 -3.28 15.78 -13.45
C SER A 36 -2.67 14.65 -12.59
N THR A 37 -2.63 14.86 -11.27
CA THR A 37 -2.16 13.90 -10.25
C THR A 37 -2.91 12.57 -10.22
N ASP A 38 -4.24 12.57 -10.35
CA ASP A 38 -5.02 11.32 -10.31
C ASP A 38 -4.70 10.45 -11.53
N THR A 39 -4.66 11.09 -12.71
CA THR A 39 -4.32 10.42 -13.97
C THR A 39 -2.89 9.87 -13.92
N GLY A 40 -1.93 10.66 -13.42
CA GLY A 40 -0.56 10.21 -13.22
C GLY A 40 -0.46 9.03 -12.24
N PHE A 41 -1.26 9.03 -11.17
CA PHE A 41 -1.28 7.94 -10.20
C PHE A 41 -1.79 6.63 -10.83
N TYR A 42 -2.89 6.65 -11.58
CA TYR A 42 -3.40 5.45 -12.24
C TYR A 42 -2.43 4.91 -13.30
N GLN A 43 -1.81 5.79 -14.10
CA GLN A 43 -0.74 5.39 -15.02
C GLN A 43 0.45 4.77 -14.28
N LEU A 44 0.77 5.29 -13.09
CA LEU A 44 1.85 4.75 -12.28
C LEU A 44 1.54 3.34 -11.77
N LEU A 45 0.28 3.01 -11.47
CA LEU A 45 -0.13 1.65 -11.09
C LEU A 45 0.05 0.64 -12.23
N GLU A 46 0.03 1.08 -13.49
CA GLU A 46 0.31 0.24 -14.66
C GLU A 46 1.81 -0.03 -14.87
N ASN A 47 2.69 0.65 -14.13
CA ASN A 47 4.13 0.43 -14.21
C ASN A 47 4.49 -1.03 -13.86
N LYS A 48 5.33 -1.66 -14.67
CA LYS A 48 5.75 -3.06 -14.51
C LYS A 48 6.26 -3.43 -13.11
N ASP A 49 7.01 -2.54 -12.45
CA ASP A 49 7.59 -2.81 -11.13
C ASP A 49 6.51 -2.78 -10.05
N ILE A 50 5.62 -1.78 -10.13
CA ILE A 50 4.51 -1.60 -9.20
C ILE A 50 3.49 -2.71 -9.39
N ARG A 51 3.08 -2.96 -10.63
CA ARG A 51 2.13 -4.01 -10.97
C ARG A 51 2.61 -5.37 -10.48
N LYS A 52 3.88 -5.72 -10.72
CA LYS A 52 4.47 -6.97 -10.20
C LYS A 52 4.45 -7.00 -8.67
N CYS A 53 4.77 -5.90 -8.00
CA CYS A 53 4.71 -5.81 -6.53
C CYS A 53 3.28 -6.03 -6.00
N LEU A 54 2.28 -5.39 -6.62
CA LEU A 54 0.87 -5.51 -6.24
C LEU A 54 0.31 -6.91 -6.50
N GLU A 55 0.66 -7.52 -7.64
CA GLU A 55 0.22 -8.88 -8.00
C GLU A 55 0.84 -9.96 -7.11
N MET A 56 2.08 -9.77 -6.65
CA MET A 56 2.76 -10.71 -5.75
C MET A 56 2.30 -10.60 -4.29
N ASP A 57 1.67 -9.50 -3.90
CA ASP A 57 1.18 -9.25 -2.54
C ASP A 57 -0.12 -10.02 -2.23
N ARG A 58 0.02 -11.34 -2.02
CA ARG A 58 -1.11 -12.22 -1.66
C ARG A 58 -1.80 -11.87 -0.34
N CYS A 59 -1.10 -11.17 0.56
CA CYS A 59 -1.61 -10.81 1.88
C CYS A 59 -2.25 -9.41 1.91
N ARG A 60 -2.29 -8.69 0.77
CA ARG A 60 -2.77 -7.31 0.69
C ARG A 60 -2.11 -6.37 1.70
N ARG A 61 -0.83 -6.57 1.99
CA ARG A 61 -0.07 -5.68 2.89
C ARG A 61 0.18 -4.33 2.25
N VAL A 62 0.29 -4.29 0.92
CA VAL A 62 0.65 -3.11 0.13
C VAL A 62 -0.29 -2.80 -1.03
N SER A 63 -1.06 -3.80 -1.45
CA SER A 63 -2.13 -3.70 -2.46
C SER A 63 -3.51 -3.47 -1.86
N ASP A 64 -3.60 -3.20 -0.56
CA ASP A 64 -4.85 -2.84 0.09
C ASP A 64 -5.41 -1.52 -0.46
N LYS A 65 -6.72 -1.49 -0.74
CA LYS A 65 -7.39 -0.33 -1.35
C LYS A 65 -7.30 0.92 -0.47
N TYR A 66 -7.29 0.77 0.86
CA TYR A 66 -7.15 1.90 1.78
C TYR A 66 -5.71 2.41 1.78
N LEU A 67 -4.73 1.51 1.70
CA LEU A 67 -3.34 1.94 1.60
C LEU A 67 -3.07 2.70 0.29
N LEU A 68 -3.57 2.21 -0.84
CA LEU A 68 -3.45 2.90 -2.13
C LEU A 68 -4.17 4.26 -2.11
N ALA A 69 -5.38 4.32 -1.52
CA ALA A 69 -6.08 5.60 -1.33
C ALA A 69 -5.28 6.55 -0.43
N MET A 70 -4.68 6.07 0.65
CA MET A 70 -3.82 6.86 1.53
C MET A 70 -2.57 7.38 0.82
N VAL A 71 -2.01 6.63 -0.14
CA VAL A 71 -0.90 7.08 -0.99
C VAL A 71 -1.36 8.16 -1.97
N LEU A 72 -2.54 8.03 -2.57
CA LEU A 72 -3.09 9.07 -3.43
C LEU A 72 -3.33 10.38 -2.65
N VAL A 73 -3.92 10.29 -1.45
CA VAL A 73 -4.06 11.45 -0.53
C VAL A 73 -2.69 12.03 -0.18
N TYR A 74 -1.67 11.18 -0.02
CA TYR A 74 -0.29 11.62 0.16
C TYR A 74 0.19 12.49 -0.99
N PHE A 75 -0.09 12.07 -2.22
CA PHE A 75 0.37 12.77 -3.41
C PHE A 75 -0.28 14.14 -3.56
N HIS A 76 -1.58 14.21 -3.30
CA HIS A 76 -2.33 15.47 -3.25
C HIS A 76 -1.80 16.42 -2.17
N HIS A 77 -1.60 15.92 -0.95
CA HIS A 77 -1.16 16.75 0.17
C HIS A 77 0.28 17.27 -0.02
N ALA A 78 1.16 16.45 -0.60
CA ALA A 78 2.53 16.86 -0.91
C ALA A 78 2.63 17.68 -2.22
N LYS A 79 1.49 17.98 -2.87
CA LYS A 79 1.37 18.77 -4.12
C LYS A 79 2.35 18.31 -5.21
N LEU A 80 2.52 16.99 -5.33
CA LEU A 80 3.45 16.42 -6.30
C LEU A 80 3.02 16.77 -7.72
N GLN A 81 3.98 17.21 -8.52
CA GLN A 81 3.80 17.45 -9.95
C GLN A 81 3.83 16.14 -10.72
N ASP A 82 3.30 16.11 -11.94
CA ASP A 82 3.20 14.88 -12.75
C ASP A 82 4.56 14.18 -12.96
N HIS A 83 5.63 14.95 -13.11
CA HIS A 83 6.99 14.42 -13.26
C HIS A 83 7.55 13.79 -11.98
N GLU A 84 6.96 14.10 -10.82
CA GLU A 84 7.35 13.56 -9.52
C GLU A 84 6.52 12.31 -9.14
N ILE A 85 5.47 11.99 -9.89
CA ILE A 85 4.65 10.78 -9.72
C ILE A 85 5.41 9.58 -10.28
N THR A 86 6.45 9.18 -9.53
CA THR A 86 7.38 8.12 -9.91
C THR A 86 7.20 6.89 -9.03
N ALA A 87 7.68 5.74 -9.51
CA ALA A 87 7.62 4.51 -8.75
C ALA A 87 8.39 4.60 -7.42
N LEU A 88 9.48 5.38 -7.38
CA LEU A 88 10.24 5.60 -6.17
C LEU A 88 9.40 6.33 -5.10
N ASN A 89 8.70 7.39 -5.50
CA ASN A 89 7.84 8.15 -4.60
C ASN A 89 6.62 7.35 -4.14
N PHE A 90 6.09 6.47 -5.01
CA PHE A 90 5.06 5.51 -4.62
C PHE A 90 5.56 4.56 -3.53
N PHE A 91 6.67 3.85 -3.75
CA PHE A 91 7.21 2.93 -2.76
C PHE A 91 7.58 3.64 -1.45
N ALA A 92 8.08 4.87 -1.52
CA ALA A 92 8.38 5.68 -0.35
C ALA A 92 7.10 6.03 0.42
N ALA A 93 6.04 6.49 -0.25
CA ALA A 93 4.76 6.80 0.37
C ALA A 93 4.10 5.55 0.99
N VAL A 94 4.12 4.42 0.29
CA VAL A 94 3.65 3.13 0.81
C VAL A 94 4.45 2.74 2.06
N SER A 95 5.77 2.89 2.06
CA SER A 95 6.61 2.58 3.23
C SER A 95 6.35 3.47 4.46
N CYS A 96 5.81 4.68 4.25
CA CYS A 96 5.39 5.58 5.34
C CYS A 96 4.02 5.21 5.93
N ARG A 97 3.14 4.61 5.13
CA ARG A 97 1.75 4.32 5.51
C ARG A 97 1.54 2.85 5.89
N CYS A 98 2.34 1.96 5.36
CA CYS A 98 2.31 0.55 5.71
C CYS A 98 2.74 0.39 7.18
N ARG A 99 1.94 -0.36 7.95
CA ARG A 99 2.22 -0.67 9.35
C ARG A 99 3.55 -1.42 9.52
N ASP A 100 3.90 -2.22 8.52
CA ASP A 100 5.10 -3.06 8.47
C ASP A 100 6.21 -2.39 7.63
N GLY A 101 6.37 -1.06 7.77
CA GLY A 101 7.13 -0.23 6.83
C GLY A 101 8.57 -0.66 6.55
N GLU A 102 9.30 -1.22 7.52
CA GLU A 102 10.69 -1.70 7.31
C GLU A 102 10.76 -3.08 6.64
N ASP A 103 9.87 -4.00 7.02
CA ASP A 103 9.75 -5.30 6.37
C ASP A 103 9.36 -5.15 4.91
N PHE A 104 8.45 -4.21 4.63
CA PHE A 104 8.07 -3.87 3.26
C PHE A 104 9.23 -3.23 2.48
N PHE A 105 10.00 -2.35 3.11
CA PHE A 105 11.17 -1.73 2.48
C PHE A 105 12.16 -2.78 1.98
N THR A 106 12.40 -3.80 2.80
CA THR A 106 13.26 -4.94 2.47
C THR A 106 12.68 -5.76 1.32
N CYS A 107 11.39 -6.10 1.39
CA CYS A 107 10.70 -6.80 0.30
C CYS A 107 10.74 -6.02 -1.03
N ILE A 108 10.54 -4.70 -1.04
CA ILE A 108 10.65 -3.89 -2.26
C ILE A 108 12.05 -3.99 -2.85
N ILE A 109 13.09 -3.85 -2.01
CA ILE A 109 14.47 -3.93 -2.47
C ILE A 109 14.73 -5.31 -3.09
N ASP A 110 14.26 -6.37 -2.44
CA ASP A 110 14.37 -7.74 -2.93
C ASP A 110 13.63 -7.92 -4.27
N TYR A 111 12.41 -7.37 -4.40
CA TYR A 111 11.62 -7.43 -5.62
C TYR A 111 12.23 -6.67 -6.79
N ARG A 112 12.88 -5.54 -6.50
CA ARG A 112 13.37 -4.62 -7.53
C ARG A 112 14.74 -5.01 -8.04
N LEU A 113 15.59 -5.56 -7.17
CA LEU A 113 17.03 -5.58 -7.44
C LEU A 113 17.74 -6.91 -7.33
N GLY A 114 17.27 -7.85 -6.52
CA GLY A 114 17.94 -9.14 -6.33
C GLY A 114 19.37 -9.11 -5.73
N LYS A 115 20.22 -8.08 -5.95
CA LYS A 115 21.62 -7.96 -5.46
C LYS A 115 22.25 -6.54 -5.31
N GLU A 116 21.70 -5.43 -5.82
CA GLU A 116 22.33 -4.07 -5.69
C GLU A 116 21.71 -3.18 -4.57
N SER A 117 21.54 -3.75 -3.38
CA SER A 117 20.65 -3.25 -2.31
C SER A 117 20.89 -1.80 -1.83
N GLU A 118 22.14 -1.33 -1.78
CA GLU A 118 22.48 -0.12 -1.01
C GLU A 118 22.10 1.20 -1.69
N GLU A 119 22.35 1.34 -3.00
CA GLU A 119 22.05 2.60 -3.73
C GLU A 119 20.54 2.86 -3.80
N VAL A 120 19.76 1.81 -4.07
CA VAL A 120 18.29 1.91 -4.14
C VAL A 120 17.70 2.12 -2.75
N SER A 121 18.26 1.47 -1.73
CA SER A 121 17.92 1.75 -0.33
C SER A 121 18.17 3.21 0.02
N ALA A 122 19.33 3.75 -0.35
CA ALA A 122 19.66 5.15 -0.12
C ALA A 122 18.72 6.11 -0.86
N LYS A 123 18.43 5.86 -2.15
CA LYS A 123 17.46 6.65 -2.93
C LYS A 123 16.06 6.61 -2.32
N LEU A 124 15.60 5.45 -1.89
CA LEU A 124 14.27 5.27 -1.32
C LEU A 124 14.17 5.92 0.07
N LYS A 125 15.22 5.84 0.91
CA LYS A 125 15.30 6.56 2.19
C LYS A 125 15.29 8.08 1.98
N ARG A 126 16.02 8.58 0.99
CA ARG A 126 16.01 10.01 0.62
C ARG A 126 14.63 10.46 0.17
N ALA A 127 14.01 9.74 -0.78
CA ALA A 127 12.66 10.03 -1.25
C ALA A 127 11.65 10.01 -0.11
N LYS A 128 11.74 9.02 0.79
CA LYS A 128 10.90 8.94 2.00
C LYS A 128 11.05 10.17 2.89
N MET A 129 12.28 10.60 3.16
CA MET A 129 12.55 11.77 4.00
C MET A 129 12.06 13.07 3.36
N GLU A 130 12.28 13.23 2.05
CA GLU A 130 11.81 14.40 1.30
C GLU A 130 10.28 14.49 1.30
N LEU A 131 9.61 13.37 1.01
CA LEU A 131 8.17 13.25 1.05
C LEU A 131 7.63 13.57 2.45
N TRP A 132 8.23 12.99 3.50
CA TRP A 132 7.85 13.24 4.88
C TRP A 132 7.93 14.73 5.22
N THR A 133 9.01 15.37 4.81
CA THR A 133 9.21 16.81 5.02
C THR A 133 8.13 17.63 4.33
N ARG A 134 7.82 17.36 3.06
CA ARG A 134 6.74 18.08 2.35
C ARG A 134 5.39 17.89 3.02
N TRP A 135 5.10 16.65 3.46
CA TRP A 135 3.86 16.35 4.18
C TRP A 135 3.74 17.11 5.50
N THR A 136 4.82 17.25 6.28
CA THR A 136 4.77 17.99 7.55
C THR A 136 4.80 19.50 7.38
N THR A 137 5.46 20.00 6.34
CA THR A 137 5.73 21.45 6.19
C THR A 137 4.63 22.17 5.38
N GLY A 138 3.83 21.46 4.58
CA GLY A 138 2.64 22.00 3.89
C GLY A 138 2.92 23.05 2.80
N LEU A 139 4.19 23.34 2.54
CA LEU A 139 4.67 24.28 1.51
C LEU A 139 4.60 23.62 0.13
#